data_AF-A0A2D6IKI5-F1
#
_entry.id   AF-A0A2D6IKI5-F1
#
_cell.length_a   1.000
_cell.length_b   1.000
_cell.length_c   1.000
_cell.angle_alpha   90.00
_cell.angle_beta   90.00
_cell.angle_gamma   90.00
#
_symmetry.space_group_name_H-M   'P 1'
#
loop_
_entity.id
_entity.type
_entity.pdbx_description
1 polymer ?
#
loop_
_entity_poly.entity_id
_entity_poly.type
_entity_poly.pdbx_seq_one_letter_code
_entity_poly.pdbx_strand_id
1 'polypeptide(L)'
;MSIVYQYNKIIIGGSLSALLYGHRNKIPVVYATPRVPLFFESDSAGRSKQELWHKLSFQLSLAGLMPMSDKVVSLRIEDDGILKAFTDDPFYATFQCGEFIVFDDTNLEGYDSEIEHAHKYRVLDWINDRKSSPHDIDYLESDDDFVKEVCFYPSKRIDGNWSGKKDILAISYLTHDQIDSVEYCDTYVKFKVLHMMKGAGIVGPKNGKNKRDPTKHNYLSIKLETSKREVEPVIRGPYSEDELLEGFELNHRYLDERKTKQHNLLQLSGNCTRCRPTTRF
;
A
#
# COMPACT_ATOMS: atom_id res chain seq x y z
N MET A 1 16.67 -22.21 20.12
CA MET A 1 15.44 -22.77 20.74
C MET A 1 14.31 -22.42 19.79
N SER A 2 13.61 -23.40 19.21
CA SER A 2 12.54 -23.14 18.25
C SER A 2 11.19 -23.03 18.98
N ILE A 3 10.40 -22.02 18.62
CA ILE A 3 9.02 -21.89 19.10
C ILE A 3 8.13 -22.66 18.12
N VAL A 4 7.22 -23.48 18.63
CA VAL A 4 6.28 -24.26 17.81
C VAL A 4 4.87 -23.70 17.97
N TYR A 5 4.25 -23.35 16.86
CA TYR A 5 2.86 -22.91 16.77
C TYR A 5 2.00 -23.97 16.08
N GLN A 6 0.75 -24.13 16.53
CA GLN A 6 -0.22 -25.05 15.94
C GLN A 6 -1.43 -24.28 15.44
N TYR A 7 -1.70 -24.36 14.14
CA TYR A 7 -2.83 -23.69 13.50
C TYR A 7 -3.48 -24.60 12.46
N ASN A 8 -4.78 -24.46 12.23
CA ASN A 8 -5.44 -25.21 11.16
C ASN A 8 -5.07 -24.67 9.77
N LYS A 9 -5.07 -23.34 9.63
CA LYS A 9 -4.73 -22.62 8.41
C LYS A 9 -3.77 -21.48 8.71
N ILE A 10 -2.87 -21.19 7.79
CA ILE A 10 -1.97 -20.03 7.85
C ILE A 10 -2.00 -19.29 6.53
N ILE A 11 -2.05 -17.97 6.61
CA ILE A 11 -1.88 -17.10 5.45
C ILE A 11 -0.41 -16.73 5.33
N ILE A 12 0.15 -16.89 4.13
CA ILE A 12 1.49 -16.46 3.77
C ILE A 12 1.38 -15.23 2.87
N GLY A 13 1.80 -14.07 3.34
CA GLY A 13 1.88 -12.85 2.53
C GLY A 13 1.63 -11.55 3.30
N GLY A 14 2.37 -10.50 2.92
CA GLY A 14 2.41 -9.21 3.63
C GLY A 14 1.60 -8.11 2.94
N SER A 15 0.75 -8.44 1.98
CA SER A 15 -0.06 -7.48 1.22
C SER A 15 -1.32 -7.04 1.97
N LEU A 16 -1.93 -5.93 1.54
CA LEU A 16 -3.20 -5.47 2.09
C LEU A 16 -4.29 -6.54 1.94
N SER A 17 -4.35 -7.20 0.79
CA SER A 17 -5.24 -8.34 0.53
C SER A 17 -5.07 -9.48 1.54
N ALA A 18 -3.83 -9.88 1.85
CA ALA A 18 -3.55 -10.93 2.84
C ALA A 18 -4.04 -10.54 4.24
N LEU A 19 -3.80 -9.30 4.66
CA LEU A 19 -4.26 -8.79 5.96
C LEU A 19 -5.79 -8.66 6.02
N LEU A 20 -6.44 -8.20 4.95
CA LEU A 20 -7.90 -8.13 4.87
C LEU A 20 -8.53 -9.52 5.01
N TYR A 21 -7.99 -10.51 4.29
CA TYR A 21 -8.47 -11.88 4.33
C TYR A 21 -8.23 -12.52 5.71
N GLY A 22 -7.05 -12.34 6.29
CA GLY A 22 -6.73 -12.80 7.64
C GLY A 22 -7.62 -12.17 8.71
N HIS A 23 -7.85 -10.86 8.62
CA HIS A 23 -8.71 -10.14 9.55
C HIS A 23 -10.17 -10.61 9.48
N ARG A 24 -10.69 -10.83 8.27
CA ARG A 24 -12.07 -11.29 8.02
C ARG A 24 -12.29 -12.72 8.54
N ASN A 25 -11.34 -13.62 8.28
CA ASN A 25 -11.49 -15.04 8.60
C ASN A 25 -10.86 -15.46 9.93
N LYS A 26 -10.22 -14.53 10.66
CA LYS A 26 -9.49 -14.79 11.91
C LYS A 26 -8.40 -15.86 11.76
N ILE A 27 -7.69 -15.81 10.62
CA ILE A 27 -6.59 -16.72 10.29
C ILE A 27 -5.26 -15.99 10.54
N PRO A 28 -4.27 -16.64 11.17
CA PRO A 28 -2.95 -16.03 11.38
C PRO A 28 -2.23 -15.75 10.06
N VAL A 29 -1.51 -14.63 10.02
CA VAL A 29 -0.74 -14.14 8.88
C VAL A 29 0.75 -14.15 9.23
N VAL A 30 1.55 -14.71 8.33
CA VAL A 30 3.01 -14.71 8.38
C VAL A 30 3.53 -14.22 7.03
N TYR A 31 4.55 -13.37 7.02
CA TYR A 31 5.14 -12.90 5.76
C TYR A 31 6.63 -12.62 5.93
N ALA A 32 7.40 -12.86 4.87
CA ALA A 32 8.81 -12.50 4.81
C ALA A 32 9.03 -11.05 4.33
N THR A 33 8.17 -10.55 3.45
CA THR A 33 8.28 -9.19 2.90
C THR A 33 6.98 -8.42 3.15
N PRO A 34 7.01 -7.30 3.89
CA PRO A 34 5.84 -6.45 4.02
C PRO A 34 5.58 -5.72 2.69
N ARG A 35 4.41 -5.95 2.10
CA ARG A 35 3.96 -5.29 0.85
C ARG A 35 3.01 -4.15 1.22
N VAL A 36 3.59 -3.10 1.81
CA VAL A 36 2.82 -1.92 2.22
C VAL A 36 2.42 -1.13 0.98
N PRO A 37 1.12 -0.80 0.81
CA PRO A 37 0.67 0.06 -0.30
C PRO A 37 1.41 1.40 -0.31
N LEU A 38 1.65 1.95 -1.50
CA LEU A 38 2.33 3.23 -1.64
C LEU A 38 1.44 4.37 -1.12
N PHE A 39 2.05 5.48 -0.73
CA PHE A 39 1.40 6.59 -0.02
C PHE A 39 0.25 7.26 -0.80
N PHE A 40 0.20 7.12 -2.12
CA PHE A 40 -0.83 7.68 -2.99
C PHE A 40 -1.92 6.65 -3.35
N GLU A 41 -1.69 5.36 -3.07
CA GLU A 41 -2.65 4.31 -3.37
C GLU A 41 -3.88 4.47 -2.46
N SER A 42 -5.03 4.66 -3.10
CA SER A 42 -6.32 4.82 -2.43
C SER A 42 -7.31 3.78 -2.94
N ASP A 43 -8.26 3.40 -2.10
CA ASP A 43 -9.38 2.55 -2.53
C ASP A 43 -10.43 3.35 -3.32
N SER A 44 -11.46 2.66 -3.80
CA SER A 44 -12.59 3.25 -4.53
C SER A 44 -13.37 4.29 -3.70
N ALA A 45 -13.22 4.29 -2.38
CA ALA A 45 -13.80 5.27 -1.46
C ALA A 45 -12.84 6.43 -1.13
N GLY A 46 -11.65 6.48 -1.74
CA GLY A 46 -10.65 7.53 -1.55
C GLY A 46 -9.87 7.43 -0.22
N ARG A 47 -9.89 6.29 0.46
CA ARG A 47 -9.13 6.07 1.71
C ARG A 47 -7.73 5.58 1.40
N SER A 48 -6.76 6.00 2.20
CA SER A 48 -5.38 5.52 2.07
C SER A 48 -5.28 4.02 2.33
N LYS A 49 -4.84 3.27 1.31
CA LYS A 49 -4.57 1.83 1.45
C LYS A 49 -3.43 1.57 2.43
N GLN A 50 -2.46 2.48 2.48
CA GLN A 50 -1.33 2.40 3.42
C GLN A 50 -1.79 2.50 4.88
N GLU A 51 -2.63 3.47 5.21
CA GLU A 51 -3.19 3.61 6.57
C GLU A 51 -4.03 2.38 6.96
N LEU A 52 -4.82 1.86 6.01
CA LEU A 52 -5.60 0.65 6.23
C LEU A 52 -4.72 -0.57 6.52
N TRP A 53 -3.62 -0.73 5.77
CA TRP A 53 -2.63 -1.78 5.99
C TRP A 53 -2.05 -1.69 7.41
N HIS A 54 -1.59 -0.51 7.84
CA HIS A 54 -1.05 -0.31 9.18
C HIS A 54 -2.08 -0.60 10.28
N LYS A 55 -3.32 -0.15 10.09
CA LYS A 55 -4.42 -0.41 11.02
C LYS A 55 -4.71 -1.91 11.13
N LEU A 56 -4.79 -2.63 10.02
CA LEU A 56 -5.07 -4.07 10.00
C LEU A 56 -3.91 -4.86 10.61
N SER A 57 -2.68 -4.53 10.27
CA SER A 57 -1.49 -5.15 10.85
C SER A 57 -1.50 -4.99 12.37
N PHE A 58 -1.71 -3.77 12.87
CA PHE A 58 -1.84 -3.52 14.30
C PHE A 58 -2.97 -4.33 14.96
N GLN A 59 -4.16 -4.38 14.35
CA GLN A 59 -5.30 -5.14 14.87
C GLN A 59 -5.03 -6.65 14.91
N LEU A 60 -4.40 -7.20 13.87
CA LEU A 60 -4.03 -8.60 13.80
C LEU A 60 -2.95 -8.96 14.83
N SER A 61 -1.95 -8.10 15.01
CA SER A 61 -0.95 -8.26 16.07
C SER A 61 -1.58 -8.26 17.46
N LEU A 62 -2.50 -7.34 17.76
CA LEU A 62 -3.22 -7.32 19.03
C LEU A 62 -4.08 -8.56 19.25
N ALA A 63 -4.63 -9.13 18.18
CA ALA A 63 -5.39 -10.37 18.23
C ALA A 63 -4.51 -11.63 18.32
N GLY A 64 -3.18 -11.50 18.32
CA GLY A 64 -2.25 -12.64 18.26
C GLY A 64 -2.24 -13.37 16.92
N LEU A 65 -2.82 -12.78 15.87
CA LEU A 65 -2.90 -13.35 14.52
C LEU A 65 -1.70 -12.95 13.64
N MET A 66 -0.70 -12.25 14.18
CA MET A 66 0.58 -12.00 13.52
C MET A 66 1.72 -12.45 14.44
N PRO A 67 1.94 -13.78 14.58
CA PRO A 67 2.82 -14.34 15.61
C PRO A 67 4.30 -13.94 15.45
N MET A 68 4.72 -13.53 14.25
CA MET A 68 6.10 -13.15 13.95
C MET A 68 6.26 -11.70 13.48
N SER A 69 5.16 -10.94 13.37
CA SER A 69 5.16 -9.56 12.88
C SER A 69 5.98 -9.39 11.58
N ASP A 70 6.99 -8.54 11.62
CA ASP A 70 7.90 -8.14 10.55
C ASP A 70 9.31 -8.75 10.70
N LYS A 71 9.45 -9.81 11.51
CA LYS A 71 10.76 -10.41 11.83
C LYS A 71 11.19 -11.56 10.93
N VAL A 72 10.28 -12.07 10.11
CA VAL A 72 10.58 -13.17 9.21
C VAL A 72 11.31 -12.64 7.99
N VAL A 73 12.40 -13.31 7.63
CA VAL A 73 13.25 -12.99 6.48
C VAL A 73 13.01 -13.96 5.35
N SER A 74 12.81 -15.23 5.67
CA SER A 74 12.48 -16.28 4.72
C SER A 74 11.56 -17.33 5.34
N LEU A 75 10.83 -18.00 4.45
CA LEU A 75 9.85 -19.02 4.77
C LEU A 75 10.22 -20.29 4.00
N ARG A 76 10.08 -21.45 4.64
CA ARG A 76 10.24 -22.75 3.99
C ARG A 76 9.11 -23.67 4.39
N ILE A 77 8.40 -24.19 3.39
CA ILE A 77 7.46 -25.28 3.56
C ILE A 77 8.26 -26.59 3.42
N GLU A 78 8.09 -27.47 4.40
CA GLU A 78 8.62 -28.84 4.37
C GLU A 78 7.49 -29.82 4.10
N ASP A 79 7.87 -31.03 3.69
CA ASP A 79 6.97 -32.17 3.67
C ASP A 79 6.27 -32.31 5.04
N ASP A 80 4.99 -32.71 5.05
CA ASP A 80 4.12 -32.84 6.24
C ASP A 80 3.40 -31.57 6.75
N GLY A 81 3.28 -30.51 5.93
CA GLY A 81 2.48 -29.33 6.30
C GLY A 81 3.15 -28.45 7.37
N ILE A 82 4.48 -28.49 7.42
CA ILE A 82 5.28 -27.71 8.35
C ILE A 82 5.83 -26.49 7.63
N LEU A 83 5.58 -25.31 8.19
CA LEU A 83 6.20 -24.06 7.75
C LEU A 83 7.25 -23.62 8.76
N LYS A 84 8.49 -23.45 8.29
CA LYS A 84 9.57 -22.84 9.07
C LYS A 84 9.71 -21.38 8.66
N ALA A 85 9.63 -20.48 9.64
CA ALA A 85 9.87 -19.07 9.46
C ALA A 85 11.19 -18.68 10.11
N PHE A 86 12.15 -18.30 9.28
CA PHE A 86 13.48 -17.91 9.69
C PHE A 86 13.54 -16.41 9.90
N THR A 87 14.24 -15.99 10.95
CA THR A 87 14.54 -14.58 11.23
C THR A 87 16.02 -14.32 10.97
N ASP A 88 16.45 -13.05 10.97
CA ASP A 88 17.87 -12.70 10.93
C ASP A 88 18.62 -13.18 12.19
N ASP A 89 17.89 -13.33 13.29
CA ASP A 89 18.40 -13.88 14.54
C ASP A 89 18.52 -15.42 14.46
N PRO A 90 19.32 -16.07 15.33
CA PRO A 90 19.44 -17.53 15.38
C PRO A 90 18.14 -18.27 15.80
N PHE A 91 17.03 -17.55 15.91
CA PHE A 91 15.72 -18.07 16.21
C PHE A 91 14.94 -18.30 14.92
N TYR A 92 14.16 -19.37 14.92
CA TYR A 92 13.16 -19.62 13.90
C TYR A 92 11.90 -20.16 14.60
N ALA A 93 10.76 -19.91 13.99
CA ALA A 93 9.50 -20.47 14.41
C ALA A 93 9.09 -21.60 13.48
N THR A 94 8.52 -22.64 14.07
CA THR A 94 7.92 -23.75 13.33
C THR A 94 6.41 -23.66 13.47
N PHE A 95 5.70 -23.74 12.36
CA PHE A 95 4.27 -23.73 12.28
C PHE A 95 3.80 -25.07 11.75
N GLN A 96 3.04 -25.81 12.56
CA GLN A 96 2.35 -27.01 12.10
C GLN A 96 0.95 -26.60 11.64
N CYS A 97 0.64 -26.80 10.36
CA CYS A 97 -0.69 -26.49 9.84
C CYS A 97 -1.17 -27.43 8.73
N GLY A 98 -2.49 -27.49 8.55
CA GLY A 98 -3.11 -28.35 7.53
C GLY A 98 -3.23 -27.71 6.16
N GLU A 99 -3.23 -26.37 6.08
CA GLU A 99 -3.48 -25.63 4.84
C GLU A 99 -2.73 -24.29 4.83
N PHE A 100 -2.02 -24.03 3.73
CA PHE A 100 -1.37 -22.75 3.44
C PHE A 100 -2.20 -21.96 2.42
N ILE A 101 -2.48 -20.69 2.72
CA ILE A 101 -3.12 -19.76 1.79
C ILE A 101 -2.07 -18.71 1.41
N VAL A 102 -1.49 -18.85 0.23
CA VAL A 102 -0.34 -18.03 -0.18
C VAL A 102 -0.80 -16.87 -1.06
N PHE A 103 -0.54 -15.65 -0.60
CA PHE A 103 -0.77 -14.39 -1.32
C PHE A 103 0.52 -13.80 -1.89
N ASP A 104 1.68 -14.19 -1.34
CA ASP A 104 3.00 -13.73 -1.76
C ASP A 104 4.01 -14.86 -1.48
N ASP A 105 4.70 -15.32 -2.53
CA ASP A 105 5.76 -16.35 -2.49
C ASP A 105 7.17 -15.74 -2.44
N THR A 106 7.31 -14.42 -2.28
CA THR A 106 8.62 -13.78 -2.11
C THR A 106 9.32 -14.37 -0.87
N ASN A 107 10.53 -14.92 -1.08
CA ASN A 107 11.31 -15.64 -0.08
C ASN A 107 10.60 -16.86 0.53
N LEU A 108 9.72 -17.53 -0.23
CA LEU A 108 9.09 -18.79 0.13
C LEU A 108 9.75 -19.95 -0.63
N GLU A 109 10.28 -20.92 0.11
CA GLU A 109 10.83 -22.17 -0.44
C GLU A 109 9.89 -23.35 -0.18
N GLY A 110 9.92 -24.36 -1.06
CA GLY A 110 9.15 -25.61 -0.88
C GLY A 110 7.65 -25.48 -1.14
N TYR A 111 7.22 -24.42 -1.83
CA TYR A 111 5.84 -24.26 -2.28
C TYR A 111 5.74 -24.66 -3.76
N ASP A 112 5.10 -25.80 -4.03
CA ASP A 112 5.02 -26.39 -5.38
C ASP A 112 3.83 -25.87 -6.21
N SER A 113 2.97 -25.04 -5.64
CA SER A 113 1.84 -24.47 -6.39
C SER A 113 2.24 -23.15 -7.06
N GLU A 114 1.78 -22.96 -8.29
CA GLU A 114 2.02 -21.71 -9.02
C GLU A 114 1.15 -20.58 -8.43
N ILE A 115 1.78 -19.53 -7.94
CA ILE A 115 1.11 -18.24 -7.80
C ILE A 115 1.13 -17.57 -9.18
N GLU A 116 -0.01 -17.05 -9.61
CA GLU A 116 -0.05 -16.30 -10.86
C GLU A 116 0.71 -14.98 -10.67
N HIS A 117 1.93 -14.95 -11.20
CA HIS A 117 2.67 -13.70 -11.38
C HIS A 117 2.19 -13.05 -12.66
N ALA A 118 1.89 -11.75 -12.62
CA ALA A 118 1.74 -11.04 -13.88
C ALA A 118 3.10 -11.07 -14.60
N HIS A 119 3.10 -11.27 -15.92
CA HIS A 119 4.32 -11.20 -16.75
C HIS A 119 4.99 -9.81 -16.76
N LYS A 120 4.53 -8.88 -15.93
CA LYS A 120 4.98 -7.50 -15.81
C LYS A 120 5.38 -7.21 -14.36
N TYR A 121 6.41 -6.41 -14.22
CA TYR A 121 6.89 -5.86 -12.97
C TYR A 121 6.42 -4.41 -12.84
N ARG A 122 6.15 -4.00 -11.61
CA ARG A 122 5.93 -2.61 -11.25
C ARG A 122 7.29 -1.96 -11.04
N VAL A 123 7.63 -1.00 -11.89
CA VAL A 123 8.89 -0.24 -11.82
C VAL A 123 8.57 1.16 -11.29
N LEU A 124 9.20 1.51 -10.18
CA LEU A 124 9.02 2.74 -9.43
C LEU A 124 10.26 3.62 -9.59
N ASP A 125 10.12 4.70 -10.37
CA ASP A 125 11.18 5.67 -10.62
C ASP A 125 10.95 6.92 -9.79
N TRP A 126 11.78 7.08 -8.76
CA TRP A 126 11.73 8.23 -7.84
C TRP A 126 12.56 9.37 -8.43
N ILE A 127 11.93 10.52 -8.62
CA ILE A 127 12.50 11.67 -9.32
C ILE A 127 12.38 12.91 -8.43
N ASN A 128 13.52 13.56 -8.22
CA ASN A 128 13.61 14.81 -7.49
C ASN A 128 13.25 15.96 -8.42
N ASP A 129 12.19 16.70 -8.09
CA ASP A 129 11.90 17.95 -8.76
C ASP A 129 12.75 19.06 -8.13
N ARG A 130 13.76 19.52 -8.88
CA ARG A 130 14.64 20.60 -8.41
C ARG A 130 14.06 21.96 -8.73
N LYS A 131 13.33 22.09 -9.84
CA LYS A 131 12.81 23.36 -10.36
C LYS A 131 11.57 23.10 -11.21
N SER A 132 10.40 23.31 -10.63
CA SER A 132 9.13 23.52 -11.32
C SER A 132 8.41 24.71 -10.70
N SER A 133 7.41 25.25 -11.38
CA SER A 133 6.46 26.17 -10.77
C SER A 133 5.53 25.40 -9.85
N PRO A 134 5.07 26.00 -8.74
CA PRO A 134 4.00 25.43 -7.94
C PRO A 134 2.78 25.08 -8.81
N HIS A 135 2.21 23.90 -8.58
CA HIS A 135 1.02 23.42 -9.27
C HIS A 135 0.18 22.53 -8.35
N ASP A 136 -1.12 22.53 -8.60
CA ASP A 136 -2.10 21.75 -7.82
C ASP A 136 -2.33 20.36 -8.41
N ILE A 137 -1.63 20.02 -9.50
CA ILE A 137 -1.69 18.68 -10.10
C ILE A 137 -0.96 17.70 -9.19
N ASP A 138 -1.67 16.64 -8.79
CA ASP A 138 -1.15 15.54 -7.96
C ASP A 138 -0.92 14.25 -8.75
N TYR A 139 -1.56 14.11 -9.91
CA TYR A 139 -1.56 12.88 -10.69
C TYR A 139 -1.65 13.17 -12.20
N LEU A 140 -0.89 12.43 -12.99
CA LEU A 140 -1.00 12.36 -14.45
C LEU A 140 -0.95 10.88 -14.88
N GLU A 141 -1.73 10.54 -15.90
CA GLU A 141 -1.80 9.20 -16.47
C GLU A 141 -1.50 9.25 -17.96
N SER A 142 -0.94 8.16 -18.49
CA SER A 142 -0.78 7.90 -19.91
C SER A 142 -1.29 6.50 -20.26
N ASP A 143 -1.64 6.29 -21.53
CA ASP A 143 -2.15 5.01 -22.03
C ASP A 143 -1.06 3.93 -22.16
N ASP A 144 0.22 4.31 -22.06
CA ASP A 144 1.36 3.39 -22.22
C ASP A 144 1.72 2.69 -20.92
N ASP A 145 2.23 1.46 -21.01
CA ASP A 145 2.79 0.74 -19.85
C ASP A 145 4.08 1.38 -19.30
N PHE A 146 4.84 2.08 -20.15
CA PHE A 146 6.05 2.81 -19.74
C PHE A 146 5.68 4.20 -19.23
N VAL A 147 6.02 4.54 -17.99
CA VAL A 147 5.57 5.78 -17.33
C VAL A 147 4.05 5.93 -17.48
N LYS A 148 3.34 4.89 -17.08
CA LYS A 148 1.88 4.86 -17.10
C LYS A 148 1.32 5.94 -16.19
N GLU A 149 1.90 6.09 -15.01
CA GLU A 149 1.40 7.00 -13.99
C GLU A 149 2.53 7.88 -13.46
N VAL A 150 2.20 9.14 -13.16
CA VAL A 150 3.11 10.11 -12.56
C VAL A 150 2.40 10.76 -11.37
N CYS A 151 2.87 10.44 -10.17
CA CYS A 151 2.35 10.95 -8.92
C CYS A 151 3.26 12.07 -8.39
N PHE A 152 2.67 13.20 -8.02
CA PHE A 152 3.36 14.32 -7.37
C PHE A 152 3.06 14.30 -5.89
N TYR A 153 4.10 14.28 -5.05
CA TYR A 153 3.94 14.16 -3.60
C TYR A 153 4.79 15.18 -2.86
N PRO A 154 4.37 15.66 -1.67
CA PRO A 154 5.17 16.61 -0.90
C PRO A 154 6.61 16.14 -0.71
N SER A 155 7.56 16.97 -1.15
CA SER A 155 8.99 16.61 -1.14
C SER A 155 9.45 16.32 0.28
N LYS A 156 9.87 15.07 0.53
CA LYS A 156 10.47 14.65 1.82
C LYS A 156 11.90 15.18 2.03
N ARG A 157 12.49 15.83 1.01
CA ARG A 157 13.86 16.37 1.06
C ARG A 157 13.97 17.71 1.80
N ILE A 158 12.84 18.35 2.10
CA ILE A 158 12.79 19.67 2.71
C ILE A 158 11.81 19.60 3.88
N ASP A 159 12.30 19.92 5.08
CA ASP A 159 11.47 19.93 6.28
C ASP A 159 10.40 21.03 6.22
N GLY A 160 9.24 20.75 6.81
CA GLY A 160 8.18 21.74 7.02
C GLY A 160 7.25 22.01 5.82
N ASN A 161 7.15 21.08 4.85
CA ASN A 161 6.29 21.17 3.66
C ASN A 161 6.36 22.56 2.97
N TRP A 162 7.60 23.00 2.74
CA TRP A 162 7.86 24.39 2.34
C TRP A 162 7.32 24.66 0.92
N SER A 163 6.47 25.67 0.79
CA SER A 163 6.02 26.25 -0.49
C SER A 163 5.28 25.31 -1.46
N GLY A 164 4.69 24.20 -0.97
CA GLY A 164 3.97 23.26 -1.82
C GLY A 164 4.87 22.56 -2.84
N LYS A 165 6.17 22.41 -2.54
CA LYS A 165 7.10 21.68 -3.40
C LYS A 165 6.78 20.19 -3.38
N LYS A 166 6.67 19.62 -4.58
CA LYS A 166 6.40 18.21 -4.79
C LYS A 166 7.60 17.53 -5.45
N ASP A 167 7.88 16.31 -5.06
CA ASP A 167 8.71 15.36 -5.81
C ASP A 167 7.82 14.44 -6.63
N ILE A 168 8.43 13.64 -7.50
CA ILE A 168 7.73 12.86 -8.51
C ILE A 168 8.03 11.38 -8.32
N LEU A 169 7.00 10.57 -8.42
CA LEU A 169 7.12 9.13 -8.59
C LEU A 169 6.51 8.74 -9.92
N ALA A 170 7.31 8.16 -10.81
CA ALA A 170 6.86 7.61 -12.07
C ALA A 170 6.70 6.08 -11.93
N ILE A 171 5.59 5.56 -12.44
CA ILE A 171 5.24 4.14 -12.32
C ILE A 171 5.12 3.56 -13.72
N SER A 172 5.82 2.45 -13.95
CA SER A 172 5.75 1.69 -15.19
C SER A 172 5.42 0.22 -14.91
N TYR A 173 4.83 -0.46 -15.89
CA TYR A 173 4.51 -1.89 -15.84
C TYR A 173 5.26 -2.62 -16.95
N LEU A 174 6.48 -3.07 -16.67
CA LEU A 174 7.44 -3.54 -17.68
C LEU A 174 7.68 -5.04 -17.59
N THR A 175 7.87 -5.72 -18.72
CA THR A 175 8.38 -7.10 -18.72
C THR A 175 9.85 -7.15 -18.31
N HIS A 176 10.36 -8.34 -17.98
CA HIS A 176 11.77 -8.53 -17.63
C HIS A 176 12.70 -7.99 -18.72
N ASP A 177 12.44 -8.35 -19.99
CA ASP A 177 13.24 -7.89 -21.14
C ASP A 177 13.21 -6.36 -21.32
N GLN A 178 12.08 -5.71 -20.99
CA GLN A 178 11.96 -4.25 -21.06
C GLN A 178 12.77 -3.57 -19.97
N ILE A 179 12.87 -4.15 -18.77
CA ILE A 179 13.62 -3.56 -17.65
C ILE A 179 15.11 -3.44 -17.99
N ASP A 180 15.66 -4.43 -18.68
CA ASP A 180 17.07 -4.47 -19.10
C ASP A 180 17.34 -3.65 -20.37
N SER A 181 16.28 -3.19 -21.04
CA SER A 181 16.40 -2.38 -22.26
C SER A 181 16.74 -0.92 -21.95
N VAL A 182 17.67 -0.37 -22.73
CA VAL A 182 18.12 1.02 -22.64
C VAL A 182 16.98 2.01 -22.87
N GLU A 183 15.96 1.63 -23.66
CA GLU A 183 14.81 2.50 -23.97
C GLU A 183 13.91 2.76 -22.76
N TYR A 184 13.98 1.90 -21.74
CA TYR A 184 13.19 2.00 -20.51
C TYR A 184 14.03 2.42 -19.30
N CYS A 185 15.23 2.94 -19.53
CA CYS A 185 16.11 3.40 -18.46
C CYS A 185 15.57 4.69 -17.79
N ASP A 186 16.13 5.00 -16.62
CA ASP A 186 15.74 6.14 -15.78
C ASP A 186 15.80 7.50 -16.52
N THR A 187 16.73 7.61 -17.47
CA THR A 187 16.93 8.80 -18.28
C THR A 187 15.77 9.03 -19.25
N TYR A 188 15.26 7.97 -19.88
CA TYR A 188 14.07 8.05 -20.74
C TYR A 188 12.80 8.30 -19.95
N VAL A 189 12.69 7.72 -18.75
CA VAL A 189 11.59 8.01 -17.83
C VAL A 189 11.54 9.51 -17.54
N LYS A 190 12.66 10.12 -17.19
CA LYS A 190 12.76 11.56 -16.95
C LYS A 190 12.31 12.39 -18.16
N PHE A 191 12.69 11.99 -19.39
CA PHE A 191 12.25 12.70 -20.59
C PHE A 191 10.75 12.56 -20.83
N LYS A 192 10.18 11.37 -20.63
CA LYS A 192 8.75 11.14 -20.75
C LYS A 192 7.95 11.90 -19.70
N VAL A 193 8.36 11.86 -18.43
CA VAL A 193 7.76 12.67 -17.35
C VAL A 193 7.81 14.16 -17.68
N LEU A 194 8.95 14.67 -18.17
CA LEU A 194 9.08 16.06 -18.58
C LEU A 194 8.11 16.42 -19.72
N HIS A 195 7.88 15.51 -20.65
CA HIS A 195 6.90 15.69 -21.73
C HIS A 195 5.48 15.74 -21.17
N MET A 196 5.11 14.81 -20.28
CA MET A 196 3.79 14.78 -19.62
C MET A 196 3.54 16.04 -18.80
N MET A 197 4.53 16.50 -18.02
CA MET A 197 4.44 17.75 -17.25
C MET A 197 4.15 18.96 -18.14
N LYS A 198 4.87 19.10 -19.27
CA LYS A 198 4.64 20.18 -20.22
C LYS A 198 3.28 20.08 -20.90
N GLY A 199 2.84 18.87 -21.25
CA GLY A 199 1.51 18.60 -21.81
C GLY A 199 0.39 19.01 -20.85
N ALA A 200 0.60 18.83 -19.55
CA ALA A 200 -0.30 19.28 -18.49
C ALA A 200 -0.20 20.78 -18.16
N GLY A 201 0.65 21.54 -18.88
CA GLY A 201 0.83 22.98 -18.67
C GLY A 201 1.75 23.34 -17.50
N ILE A 202 2.43 22.36 -16.89
CA ILE A 202 3.45 22.63 -15.86
C ILE A 202 4.68 23.25 -16.53
N VAL A 203 5.14 24.37 -15.96
CA VAL A 203 6.29 25.14 -16.44
C VAL A 203 7.30 25.36 -15.34
N GLY A 204 8.54 25.69 -15.68
CA GLY A 204 9.52 26.10 -14.67
C GLY A 204 9.21 27.48 -14.08
N PRO A 205 9.88 27.90 -13.00
CA PRO A 205 9.60 29.16 -12.32
C PRO A 205 9.67 30.38 -13.24
N LYS A 206 8.87 31.42 -12.96
CA LYS A 206 8.88 32.69 -13.70
C LYS A 206 10.28 33.32 -13.68
N ASN A 207 10.72 33.80 -14.84
CA ASN A 207 12.01 34.44 -15.06
C ASN A 207 11.85 35.80 -15.76
N GLY A 208 11.29 36.76 -15.04
CA GLY A 208 11.07 38.12 -15.56
C GLY A 208 10.07 38.18 -16.72
N LYS A 209 10.01 39.35 -17.37
CA LYS A 209 9.13 39.63 -18.51
C LYS A 209 9.90 39.47 -19.83
N ASN A 210 9.20 39.09 -20.88
CA ASN A 210 9.77 39.02 -22.20
C ASN A 210 10.14 40.43 -22.68
N LYS A 211 11.38 40.62 -23.14
CA LYS A 211 11.89 41.92 -23.62
C LYS A 211 11.13 42.46 -24.84
N ARG A 212 10.56 41.56 -25.66
CA ARG A 212 9.83 41.92 -26.90
C ARG A 212 8.33 42.13 -26.67
N ASP A 213 7.77 41.44 -25.68
CA ASP A 213 6.36 41.50 -25.33
C ASP A 213 6.21 41.55 -23.80
N PRO A 214 6.13 42.74 -23.20
CA PRO A 214 6.04 42.91 -21.75
C PRO A 214 4.79 42.28 -21.10
N THR A 215 3.80 41.84 -21.90
CA THR A 215 2.61 41.14 -21.41
C THR A 215 2.90 39.66 -21.09
N LYS A 216 3.98 39.10 -21.66
CA LYS A 216 4.37 37.70 -21.47
C LYS A 216 5.52 37.56 -20.47
N HIS A 217 5.43 36.53 -19.64
CA HIS A 217 6.51 36.13 -18.75
C HIS A 217 7.39 35.07 -19.43
N ASN A 218 8.70 35.17 -19.21
CA ASN A 218 9.59 34.05 -19.51
C ASN A 218 9.55 33.07 -18.34
N TYR A 219 9.80 31.80 -18.62
CA TYR A 219 9.85 30.74 -17.62
C TYR A 219 11.19 30.02 -17.73
N LEU A 220 11.74 29.58 -16.59
CA LEU A 220 12.91 28.71 -16.57
C LEU A 220 12.54 27.33 -17.11
N SER A 221 13.57 26.55 -17.48
CA SER A 221 13.37 25.13 -17.75
C SER A 221 13.06 24.37 -16.47
N ILE A 222 12.22 23.34 -16.61
CA ILE A 222 11.99 22.38 -15.53
C ILE A 222 13.28 21.58 -15.33
N LYS A 223 13.70 21.37 -14.08
CA LYS A 223 14.89 20.58 -13.75
C LYS A 223 14.51 19.37 -12.90
N LEU A 224 14.62 18.19 -13.49
CA LEU A 224 14.38 16.89 -12.86
C LEU A 224 15.70 16.14 -12.68
N GLU A 225 15.84 15.40 -11.59
CA GLU A 225 16.99 14.54 -11.29
C GLU A 225 16.48 13.16 -10.84
N THR A 226 16.98 12.08 -11.46
CA THR A 226 16.65 10.71 -11.05
C THR A 226 17.27 10.44 -9.68
N SER A 227 16.53 9.76 -8.80
CA SER A 227 16.96 9.49 -7.43
C SER A 227 17.23 8.01 -7.20
N LYS A 228 16.22 7.16 -7.41
CA LYS A 228 16.32 5.70 -7.26
C LYS A 228 15.27 5.02 -8.14
N ARG A 229 15.55 3.78 -8.51
CA ARG A 229 14.64 2.89 -9.21
C ARG A 229 14.42 1.65 -8.36
N GLU A 230 13.16 1.32 -8.12
CA GLU A 230 12.75 0.09 -7.43
C GLU A 230 11.94 -0.76 -8.41
N VAL A 231 12.15 -2.07 -8.37
CA VAL A 231 11.47 -3.04 -9.23
C VAL A 231 10.79 -4.04 -8.32
N GLU A 232 9.48 -4.20 -8.51
CA GLU A 232 8.66 -5.09 -7.71
C GLU A 232 7.88 -6.04 -8.62
N PRO A 233 7.86 -7.35 -8.36
CA PRO A 233 6.98 -8.25 -9.08
C PRO A 233 5.51 -7.90 -8.79
N VAL A 234 4.66 -7.98 -9.81
CA VAL A 234 3.21 -7.82 -9.63
C VAL A 234 2.62 -9.20 -9.36
N ILE A 235 2.34 -9.46 -8.09
CA ILE A 235 1.82 -10.73 -7.61
C ILE A 235 0.29 -10.67 -7.62
N ARG A 236 -0.37 -11.66 -8.24
CA ARG A 236 -1.82 -11.83 -8.13
C ARG A 236 -2.10 -12.86 -7.04
N GLY A 237 -2.60 -12.38 -5.91
CA GLY A 237 -3.06 -13.24 -4.84
C GLY A 237 -4.29 -14.06 -5.26
N PRO A 238 -4.67 -15.07 -4.46
CA PRO A 238 -5.78 -15.97 -4.75
C PRO A 238 -7.16 -15.29 -4.69
N TYR A 239 -7.23 -14.07 -4.14
CA TYR A 239 -8.47 -13.30 -4.00
C TYR A 239 -8.23 -11.85 -4.45
N SER A 240 -9.25 -11.25 -5.06
CA SER A 240 -9.22 -9.85 -5.49
C SER A 240 -9.20 -8.90 -4.29
N GLU A 241 -8.32 -7.90 -4.32
CA GLU A 241 -8.28 -6.86 -3.29
C GLU A 241 -9.58 -6.07 -3.20
N ASP A 242 -10.18 -5.76 -4.36
CA ASP A 242 -11.40 -4.96 -4.43
C ASP A 242 -12.57 -5.70 -3.79
N GLU A 243 -12.71 -7.01 -4.03
CA GLU A 243 -13.74 -7.85 -3.39
C GLU A 243 -13.56 -7.93 -1.87
N LEU A 244 -12.31 -7.97 -1.39
CA LEU A 244 -11.99 -7.99 0.03
C LEU A 244 -12.31 -6.65 0.70
N LEU A 245 -12.03 -5.54 0.01
CA LEU A 245 -12.35 -4.19 0.47
C LEU A 245 -13.86 -3.98 0.57
N GLU A 246 -14.63 -4.34 -0.45
CA GLU A 246 -16.09 -4.26 -0.43
C GLU A 246 -16.68 -5.05 0.75
N GLY A 247 -16.19 -6.28 0.96
CA GLY A 247 -16.60 -7.11 2.09
C GLY A 247 -16.23 -6.52 3.46
N PHE A 248 -15.11 -5.79 3.55
CA PHE A 248 -14.69 -5.10 4.76
C PHE A 248 -15.59 -3.89 5.07
N GLU A 249 -15.97 -3.12 4.06
CA GLU A 249 -16.86 -1.96 4.20
C GLU A 249 -18.24 -2.32 4.73
N LEU A 250 -18.86 -3.35 4.15
CA LEU A 250 -20.19 -3.81 4.54
C LEU A 250 -20.23 -4.19 6.02
N ASN A 251 -19.19 -4.87 6.50
CA ASN A 251 -19.08 -5.26 7.91
C ASN A 251 -18.95 -4.05 8.84
N HIS A 252 -18.16 -3.04 8.47
CA HIS A 252 -17.99 -1.84 9.30
C HIS A 252 -19.26 -1.00 9.38
N ARG A 253 -19.93 -0.75 8.23
CA ARG A 253 -21.22 -0.04 8.21
C ARG A 253 -22.27 -0.75 9.05
N TYR A 254 -22.35 -2.08 8.94
CA TYR A 254 -23.29 -2.89 9.71
C TYR A 254 -23.05 -2.81 11.23
N LEU A 255 -21.78 -2.82 11.66
CA LEU A 255 -21.41 -2.69 13.07
C LEU A 255 -21.75 -1.30 13.63
N ASP A 256 -21.54 -0.25 12.85
CA ASP A 256 -21.89 1.12 13.26
C ASP A 256 -23.41 1.29 13.38
N GLU A 257 -24.19 0.80 12.42
CA GLU A 257 -25.66 0.80 12.52
C GLU A 257 -26.18 0.02 13.73
N ARG A 258 -25.55 -1.11 14.08
CA ARG A 258 -25.91 -1.88 15.29
C ARG A 258 -25.59 -1.11 16.57
N LYS A 259 -24.43 -0.44 16.65
CA LYS A 259 -24.08 0.40 17.80
C LYS A 259 -25.05 1.56 17.96
N THR A 260 -25.43 2.21 16.87
CA THR A 260 -26.43 3.29 16.88
C THR A 260 -27.80 2.76 17.35
N LYS A 261 -28.23 1.59 16.86
CA LYS A 261 -29.49 0.96 17.29
C LYS A 261 -29.45 0.55 18.77
N GLN A 262 -28.36 -0.05 19.25
CA GLN A 262 -28.20 -0.41 20.67
C GLN A 262 -28.15 0.83 21.58
N HIS A 263 -27.47 1.89 21.16
CA HIS A 263 -27.44 3.15 21.90
C HIS A 263 -28.85 3.76 22.00
N ASN A 264 -29.62 3.76 20.92
CA ASN A 264 -31.00 4.24 20.91
C ASN A 264 -31.92 3.36 21.78
N LEU A 265 -31.73 2.04 21.78
CA LEU A 265 -32.46 1.11 22.65
C LEU A 265 -32.15 1.33 24.15
N LEU A 266 -30.89 1.59 24.49
CA LEU A 266 -30.47 1.93 25.86
C LEU A 266 -31.08 3.26 26.34
N GLN A 267 -31.13 4.27 25.47
CA GLN A 267 -31.80 5.55 25.76
C GLN A 267 -33.33 5.38 25.96
N LEU A 268 -33.97 4.50 25.19
CA LEU A 268 -35.39 4.19 25.36
C LEU A 268 -35.68 3.41 26.66
N SER A 269 -34.77 2.54 27.11
CA SER A 269 -34.90 1.84 28.40
C SER A 269 -34.57 2.70 29.62
N GLY A 270 -33.81 3.79 29.46
CA GLY A 270 -33.44 4.72 30.53
C GLY A 270 -34.56 5.68 30.96
N ASN A 271 -35.67 5.75 30.21
CA ASN A 271 -36.81 6.64 30.50
C ASN A 271 -37.89 6.02 31.41
N CYS A 272 -37.60 4.94 32.14
CA CYS A 272 -38.50 4.46 33.20
C CYS A 272 -38.29 5.23 34.51
N THR A 273 -38.60 6.53 34.50
CA THR A 273 -38.72 7.33 35.72
C THR A 273 -40.18 7.35 36.17
N ARG A 274 -40.54 6.47 37.11
CA ARG A 274 -41.52 6.68 38.21
C ARG A 274 -42.02 5.35 38.78
N CYS A 275 -41.33 4.85 39.79
CA CYS A 275 -41.94 4.15 40.92
C CYS A 275 -41.17 4.59 42.18
N ARG A 276 -41.56 5.72 42.78
CA ARG A 276 -41.10 6.09 44.12
C ARG A 276 -41.89 5.25 45.14
N PRO A 277 -41.24 4.54 46.08
CA PRO A 277 -41.95 3.99 47.22
C PRO A 277 -42.25 5.14 48.20
N THR A 278 -43.53 5.43 48.42
CA THR A 278 -43.99 6.29 49.51
C THR A 278 -43.87 5.53 50.83
N THR A 279 -42.81 5.77 51.59
CA THR A 279 -42.77 5.47 53.02
C THR A 279 -43.30 6.69 53.78
N ARG A 280 -44.48 6.51 54.41
CA ARG A 280 -45.00 7.42 55.44
C ARG A 280 -44.39 7.05 56.79
N PHE A 281 -43.88 8.05 57.50
CA PHE A 281 -44.02 8.18 58.96
C PHE A 281 -44.51 9.60 59.23
#